data_AF-A0A3M2ETQ6-F1
#
_entry.id   AF-A0A3M2ETQ6-F1
#
_cell.length_a   1.000
_cell.length_b   1.000
_cell.length_c   1.000
_cell.angle_alpha   90.00
_cell.angle_beta   90.00
_cell.angle_gamma   90.00
#
_symmetry.space_group_name_H-M   'P 1'
#
loop_
_entity.id
_entity.type
_entity.pdbx_description
1 polymer ?
#
loop_
_entity_poly.entity_id
_entity_poly.type
_entity_poly.pdbx_seq_one_letter_code
_entity_poly.pdbx_strand_id
1 'polypeptide(L)'
;MRRVTFRRVTTLTSLAALAAAGTVTTAAGQGGSAGVADDGTLVIAQLQAEGEGQAIEGEGEGGEGTAASLEGDVAFLHDIGFMEGHIRAGLALYRAGDRAAAVTHMGHPIKEKYDAVAERLERLGEGHQRDLIVALAEAAEAGAEPSEIEAQAEAVFGEFAEVRERFPAADRLAALVALTRTAAEEYAEALGEGRVSDLHEYQDAWGFLQAVAAEARALGESGSQAVHEAAEEILEQLGATEAAFGNLQGEGAFEADPSILYGAAARMELAALALADDASAEGVRAEGEGEGD
;
A
#
# COMPACT_ATOMS: atom_id res chain seq x y z
N MET A 1 -50.49 23.95 -20.72
CA MET A 1 -50.11 25.39 -20.74
C MET A 1 -50.50 26.02 -19.40
N ARG A 2 -49.52 26.38 -18.57
CA ARG A 2 -49.69 27.28 -17.42
C ARG A 2 -48.34 27.96 -17.18
N ARG A 3 -48.26 29.26 -17.51
CA ARG A 3 -47.10 30.13 -17.30
C ARG A 3 -47.31 30.90 -16.01
N VAL A 4 -46.32 30.93 -15.11
CA VAL A 4 -46.15 31.97 -14.08
C VAL A 4 -44.63 32.09 -13.82
N THR A 5 -43.95 33.01 -14.50
CA THR A 5 -43.48 34.35 -14.06
C THR A 5 -42.31 34.33 -13.07
N PHE A 6 -41.10 34.57 -13.60
CA PHE A 6 -39.89 34.90 -12.86
C PHE A 6 -39.98 36.28 -12.21
N ARG A 7 -39.49 36.42 -10.97
CA ARG A 7 -39.25 37.72 -10.35
C ARG A 7 -37.75 37.88 -10.07
N ARG A 8 -37.11 38.73 -10.87
CA ARG A 8 -35.77 39.27 -10.59
C ARG A 8 -35.89 40.28 -9.44
N VAL A 9 -34.99 40.20 -8.47
CA VAL A 9 -34.70 41.30 -7.54
C VAL A 9 -33.21 41.60 -7.68
N THR A 10 -32.90 42.87 -7.88
CA THR A 10 -31.55 43.42 -8.06
C THR A 10 -31.43 44.63 -7.14
N THR A 11 -30.19 44.92 -6.71
CA THR A 11 -29.67 46.10 -5.98
C THR A 11 -29.96 46.10 -4.46
N LEU A 12 -29.06 46.49 -3.55
CA LEU A 12 -28.04 47.54 -3.61
C LEU A 12 -26.73 47.17 -2.88
N THR A 13 -25.67 47.76 -3.42
CA THR A 13 -24.38 48.19 -2.86
C THR A 13 -24.39 48.71 -1.42
N SER A 14 -23.38 48.30 -0.64
CA SER A 14 -22.82 49.05 0.48
C SER A 14 -21.29 48.96 0.45
N LEU A 15 -20.66 50.12 0.29
CA LEU A 15 -19.23 50.38 0.30
C LEU A 15 -18.76 50.51 1.76
N ALA A 16 -17.72 49.78 2.18
CA ALA A 16 -17.00 50.07 3.41
C ALA A 16 -15.49 49.80 3.19
N ALA A 17 -14.76 50.89 3.00
CA ALA A 17 -13.31 50.91 3.03
C ALA A 17 -12.84 50.99 4.50
N LEU A 18 -11.91 50.12 4.89
CA LEU A 18 -11.00 50.43 5.99
C LEU A 18 -9.62 49.87 5.66
N ALA A 19 -8.68 50.79 5.46
CA ALA A 19 -7.27 50.51 5.34
C ALA A 19 -6.66 50.33 6.73
N ALA A 20 -5.83 49.30 6.90
CA ALA A 20 -4.81 49.28 7.93
C ALA A 20 -3.57 48.58 7.36
N ALA A 21 -2.52 49.38 7.17
CA ALA A 21 -1.18 48.93 6.83
C ALA A 21 -0.55 48.25 8.05
N GLY A 22 0.12 47.11 7.84
CA GLY A 22 0.92 46.42 8.84
C GLY A 22 2.09 45.72 8.15
N THR A 23 3.29 46.18 8.46
CA THR A 23 4.59 45.86 7.86
C THR A 23 5.01 44.39 7.95
N VAL A 24 5.67 43.92 6.89
CA VAL A 24 6.47 42.69 6.83
C VAL A 24 7.68 42.81 7.76
N THR A 25 7.90 41.82 8.61
CA THR A 25 9.21 41.50 9.19
C THR A 25 9.52 40.04 8.90
N THR A 26 10.45 39.83 7.97
CA THR A 26 11.20 38.59 7.82
C THR A 26 12.34 38.60 8.84
N ALA A 27 12.40 37.61 9.73
CA ALA A 27 13.57 37.33 10.54
C ALA A 27 14.10 35.95 10.17
N ALA A 28 15.18 35.94 9.39
CA ALA A 28 16.08 34.80 9.26
C ALA A 28 16.90 34.68 10.55
N GLY A 29 16.95 33.48 11.13
CA GLY A 29 17.86 33.12 12.21
C GLY A 29 18.56 31.82 11.85
N GLN A 30 19.83 31.91 11.46
CA GLN A 30 20.74 30.78 11.33
C GLN A 30 21.32 30.40 12.71
N GLY A 31 21.57 29.11 12.91
CA GLY A 31 22.71 28.63 13.69
C GLY A 31 22.37 27.82 14.94
N GLY A 32 22.89 26.60 15.02
CA GLY A 32 23.07 25.90 16.30
C GLY A 32 22.99 24.39 16.24
N SER A 33 24.08 23.74 15.83
CA SER A 33 24.34 22.32 16.10
C SER A 33 24.46 22.11 17.61
N ALA A 34 23.69 21.17 18.16
CA ALA A 34 24.01 20.48 19.40
C ALA A 34 23.45 19.06 19.33
N GLY A 35 24.33 18.06 19.31
CA GLY A 35 23.96 16.68 19.52
C GLY A 35 23.46 16.47 20.95
N VAL A 36 22.38 15.72 21.09
CA VAL A 36 21.99 15.06 22.35
C VAL A 36 21.51 13.67 21.97
N ALA A 37 22.00 12.71 22.74
CA ALA A 37 21.76 11.29 22.64
C ALA A 37 20.27 10.92 22.85
N ASP A 38 19.89 9.83 22.18
CA ASP A 38 19.05 8.73 22.65
C ASP A 38 18.37 8.92 24.02
N ASP A 39 17.06 9.12 24.00
CA ASP A 39 16.13 8.45 24.92
C ASP A 39 14.75 8.38 24.25
N GLY A 40 14.19 7.17 24.18
CA GLY A 40 12.95 6.87 23.50
C GLY A 40 11.76 7.56 24.14
N THR A 41 11.12 8.48 23.42
CA THR A 41 9.76 8.93 23.74
C THR A 41 9.04 9.33 22.46
N LEU A 42 8.14 8.47 22.00
CA LEU A 42 7.25 8.71 20.87
C LEU A 42 6.19 9.73 21.32
N VAL A 43 6.25 10.95 20.77
CA VAL A 43 5.26 12.00 21.03
C VAL A 43 4.21 11.94 19.92
N ILE A 44 3.05 11.34 20.20
CA ILE A 44 1.87 11.43 19.32
C ILE A 44 1.29 12.84 19.46
N ALA A 45 1.52 13.69 18.47
CA ALA A 45 0.92 15.01 18.38
C ALA A 45 -0.42 14.93 17.61
N GLN A 46 -1.51 14.96 18.35
CA GLN A 46 -2.87 14.96 17.81
C GLN A 46 -3.28 16.41 17.49
N LEU A 47 -3.46 16.73 16.21
CA LEU A 47 -4.01 18.02 15.78
C LEU A 47 -5.39 17.80 15.14
N GLN A 48 -6.42 18.25 15.84
CA GLN A 48 -7.76 18.45 15.28
C GLN A 48 -7.77 19.71 14.41
N ALA A 49 -8.34 19.61 13.21
CA ALA A 49 -8.72 20.76 12.41
C ALA A 49 -10.16 20.56 11.90
N GLU A 50 -11.07 21.40 12.38
CA GLU A 50 -12.41 21.58 11.83
C GLU A 50 -12.33 22.55 10.64
N GLY A 51 -12.96 22.18 9.51
CA GLY A 51 -13.07 23.06 8.36
C GLY A 51 -14.04 22.52 7.31
N GLU A 52 -15.26 23.05 7.30
CA GLU A 52 -16.24 22.82 6.22
C GLU A 52 -15.73 23.45 4.91
N GLY A 53 -15.36 22.61 3.96
CA GLY A 53 -15.05 22.97 2.58
C GLY A 53 -15.31 21.75 1.70
N GLN A 54 -16.00 21.94 0.57
CA GLN A 54 -16.33 20.87 -0.37
C GLN A 54 -15.06 20.12 -0.79
N ALA A 55 -14.94 18.87 -0.34
CA ALA A 55 -13.82 18.00 -0.66
C ALA A 55 -13.89 17.57 -2.12
N ILE A 56 -12.91 18.02 -2.90
CA ILE A 56 -12.28 17.09 -3.84
C ILE A 56 -11.34 16.31 -2.92
N GLU A 57 -11.73 15.08 -2.60
CA GLU A 57 -10.95 14.21 -1.73
C GLU A 57 -9.60 13.95 -2.41
N GLY A 58 -8.53 14.37 -1.75
CA GLY A 58 -7.18 13.93 -2.07
C GLY A 58 -7.05 12.53 -1.50
N GLU A 59 -6.96 11.55 -2.39
CA GLU A 59 -6.63 10.16 -2.08
C GLU A 59 -5.28 10.17 -1.33
N GLY A 60 -5.23 9.48 -0.19
CA GLY A 60 -4.21 9.64 0.84
C GLY A 60 -2.84 9.09 0.45
N GLU A 61 -1.77 9.75 0.92
CA GLU A 61 -0.42 9.18 1.01
C GLU A 61 -0.29 8.23 2.25
N GLY A 62 -1.38 7.56 2.66
CA GLY A 62 -1.52 6.88 3.96
C GLY A 62 -0.50 5.75 4.20
N GLY A 63 -0.16 4.98 3.17
CA GLY A 63 0.74 3.83 3.27
C GLY A 63 2.25 4.09 3.20
N GLU A 64 2.73 5.34 3.16
CA GLU A 64 4.18 5.60 3.05
C GLU A 64 4.95 5.48 4.39
N GLY A 65 4.25 5.44 5.52
CA GLY A 65 4.84 5.48 6.87
C GLY A 65 5.80 4.32 7.18
N THR A 66 5.43 3.09 6.79
CA THR A 66 6.30 1.90 6.92
C THR A 66 7.40 1.86 5.86
N ALA A 67 7.09 2.25 4.62
CA ALA A 67 8.03 2.24 3.50
C ALA A 67 9.25 3.14 3.74
N ALA A 68 9.09 4.26 4.45
CA ALA A 68 10.17 5.22 4.73
C ALA A 68 11.35 4.65 5.54
N SER A 69 11.21 3.47 6.14
CA SER A 69 12.25 2.78 6.91
C SER A 69 12.81 1.52 6.23
N LEU A 70 12.22 1.09 5.11
CA LEU A 70 12.71 -0.03 4.32
C LEU A 70 13.82 0.47 3.39
N GLU A 71 14.89 -0.31 3.26
CA GLU A 71 15.99 -0.01 2.33
C GLU A 71 16.28 -1.20 1.43
N GLY A 72 16.84 -0.94 0.25
CA GLY A 72 17.38 -1.96 -0.63
C GLY A 72 16.32 -2.86 -1.27
N ASP A 73 16.55 -4.18 -1.20
CA ASP A 73 15.78 -5.18 -1.95
C ASP A 73 14.39 -5.40 -1.35
N VAL A 74 14.29 -5.34 -0.02
CA VAL A 74 13.01 -5.47 0.69
C VAL A 74 12.07 -4.31 0.34
N ALA A 75 12.56 -3.07 0.32
CA ALA A 75 11.76 -1.90 -0.08
C ALA A 75 11.25 -2.02 -1.53
N PHE A 76 12.14 -2.41 -2.44
CA PHE A 76 11.76 -2.61 -3.83
C PHE A 76 10.70 -3.71 -4.00
N LEU A 77 10.88 -4.86 -3.36
CA LEU A 77 9.95 -5.98 -3.42
C LEU A 77 8.60 -5.65 -2.75
N HIS A 78 8.64 -4.88 -1.67
CA HIS A 78 7.45 -4.33 -1.02
C HIS A 78 6.65 -3.49 -2.01
N ASP A 79 7.28 -2.55 -2.70
CA ASP A 79 6.62 -1.64 -3.63
C ASP A 79 6.05 -2.35 -4.86
N ILE A 80 6.70 -3.43 -5.33
CA ILE A 80 6.12 -4.33 -6.34
C ILE A 80 4.86 -5.03 -5.80
N GLY A 81 4.88 -5.49 -4.55
CA GLY A 81 3.71 -6.08 -3.86
C GLY A 81 2.58 -5.08 -3.64
N PHE A 82 2.90 -3.83 -3.31
CA PHE A 82 1.96 -2.72 -3.16
C PHE A 82 1.20 -2.47 -4.47
N MET A 83 1.92 -2.29 -5.59
CA MET A 83 1.30 -2.16 -6.91
C MET A 83 0.43 -3.37 -7.28
N GLU A 84 0.89 -4.59 -6.99
CA GLU A 84 0.12 -5.79 -7.24
C GLU A 84 -1.20 -5.81 -6.44
N GLY A 85 -1.16 -5.43 -5.17
CA GLY A 85 -2.34 -5.50 -4.32
C GLY A 85 -3.44 -4.53 -4.73
N HIS A 86 -3.11 -3.31 -5.17
CA HIS A 86 -4.09 -2.41 -5.80
C HIS A 86 -4.74 -3.04 -7.04
N ILE A 87 -3.95 -3.67 -7.91
CA ILE A 87 -4.49 -4.32 -9.11
C ILE A 87 -5.40 -5.49 -8.72
N ARG A 88 -5.07 -6.23 -7.66
CA ARG A 88 -5.93 -7.31 -7.13
C ARG A 88 -7.25 -6.77 -6.56
N ALA A 89 -7.23 -5.67 -5.80
CA ALA A 89 -8.42 -4.98 -5.32
C ALA A 89 -9.29 -4.51 -6.50
N GLY A 90 -8.67 -3.79 -7.45
CA GLY A 90 -9.32 -3.31 -8.65
C GLY A 90 -9.97 -4.44 -9.46
N LEU A 91 -9.27 -5.55 -9.67
CA LEU A 91 -9.79 -6.71 -10.40
C LEU A 91 -10.99 -7.34 -9.71
N ALA A 92 -10.96 -7.46 -8.38
CA ALA A 92 -12.06 -8.01 -7.60
C ALA A 92 -13.30 -7.10 -7.66
N LEU A 93 -13.11 -5.78 -7.58
CA LEU A 93 -14.19 -4.80 -7.73
C LEU A 93 -14.76 -4.77 -9.15
N TYR A 94 -13.90 -4.91 -10.16
CA TYR A 94 -14.30 -4.99 -11.55
C TYR A 94 -15.26 -6.18 -11.81
N ARG A 95 -14.93 -7.33 -11.21
CA ARG A 95 -15.75 -8.56 -11.21
C ARG A 95 -17.06 -8.37 -10.45
N ALA A 96 -17.04 -7.65 -9.34
CA ALA A 96 -18.23 -7.31 -8.56
C ALA A 96 -19.14 -6.28 -9.26
N GLY A 97 -18.67 -5.65 -10.34
CA GLY A 97 -19.40 -4.64 -11.10
C GLY A 97 -19.22 -3.21 -10.58
N ASP A 98 -18.39 -3.01 -9.56
CA ASP A 98 -18.04 -1.69 -9.04
C ASP A 98 -16.93 -1.06 -9.89
N ARG A 99 -17.34 -0.51 -11.04
CA ARG A 99 -16.39 -0.01 -12.04
C ARG A 99 -15.69 1.27 -11.63
N ALA A 100 -16.32 2.11 -10.81
CA ALA A 100 -15.70 3.35 -10.35
C ALA A 100 -14.52 3.04 -9.43
N ALA A 101 -14.75 2.24 -8.39
CA ALA A 101 -13.68 1.85 -7.46
C ALA A 101 -12.60 1.02 -8.18
N ALA A 102 -12.98 0.12 -9.10
CA ALA A 102 -12.01 -0.66 -9.86
C ALA A 102 -11.04 0.19 -10.69
N VAL A 103 -11.53 1.26 -11.33
CA VAL A 103 -10.70 2.19 -12.11
C VAL A 103 -9.75 2.97 -11.20
N THR A 104 -10.24 3.44 -10.05
CA THR A 104 -9.42 4.10 -9.04
C THR A 104 -8.24 3.22 -8.63
N HIS A 105 -8.52 2.01 -8.16
CA HIS A 105 -7.52 1.04 -7.72
C HIS A 105 -6.54 0.63 -8.81
N MET A 106 -7.00 0.37 -10.04
CA MET A 106 -6.07 0.04 -11.14
C MET A 106 -5.18 1.22 -11.55
N GLY A 107 -5.54 2.45 -11.17
CA GLY A 107 -4.73 3.65 -11.40
C GLY A 107 -3.69 3.93 -10.30
N HIS A 108 -3.93 3.49 -9.05
CA HIS A 108 -3.06 3.73 -7.89
C HIS A 108 -1.59 3.33 -8.14
N PRO A 109 -1.27 2.16 -8.75
CA PRO A 109 0.12 1.79 -9.00
C PRO A 109 0.96 2.86 -9.70
N ILE A 110 0.41 3.52 -10.73
CA ILE A 110 1.12 4.57 -11.47
C ILE A 110 1.14 5.89 -10.69
N LYS A 111 0.06 6.23 -10.00
CA LYS A 111 -0.06 7.50 -9.28
C LYS A 111 0.81 7.56 -8.03
N GLU A 112 0.95 6.44 -7.34
CA GLU A 112 1.49 6.41 -5.98
C GLU A 112 2.83 5.70 -5.86
N LYS A 113 3.08 4.65 -6.67
CA LYS A 113 4.21 3.75 -6.38
C LYS A 113 5.20 3.51 -7.50
N TYR A 114 4.79 3.60 -8.77
CA TYR A 114 5.66 3.23 -9.88
C TYR A 114 6.96 4.04 -9.93
N ASP A 115 6.92 5.33 -9.61
CA ASP A 115 8.09 6.20 -9.64
C ASP A 115 9.19 5.74 -8.66
N ALA A 116 8.82 5.12 -7.53
CA ALA A 116 9.78 4.58 -6.54
C ALA A 116 10.57 3.37 -7.08
N VAL A 117 9.96 2.57 -7.97
CA VAL A 117 10.57 1.35 -8.52
C VAL A 117 11.12 1.53 -9.94
N ALA A 118 10.74 2.60 -10.64
CA ALA A 118 11.00 2.81 -12.06
C ALA A 118 12.47 2.67 -12.44
N GLU A 119 13.37 3.38 -11.74
CA GLU A 119 14.81 3.33 -12.06
C GLU A 119 15.39 1.92 -11.87
N ARG A 120 14.89 1.19 -10.88
CA ARG A 120 15.37 -0.17 -10.60
C ARG A 120 14.84 -1.17 -11.61
N LEU A 121 13.57 -1.08 -12.01
CA LEU A 121 13.00 -1.87 -13.09
C LEU A 121 13.76 -1.64 -14.40
N GLU A 122 14.08 -0.39 -14.75
CA GLU A 122 14.90 -0.07 -15.93
C GLU A 122 16.28 -0.75 -15.89
N ARG A 123 16.97 -0.71 -14.74
CA ARG A 123 18.28 -1.39 -14.59
C ARG A 123 18.16 -2.92 -14.69
N LEU A 124 17.02 -3.48 -14.33
CA LEU A 124 16.71 -4.91 -14.47
C LEU A 124 16.25 -5.28 -15.89
N GLY A 125 16.04 -4.31 -16.78
CA GLY A 125 15.50 -4.53 -18.13
C GLY A 125 13.98 -4.72 -18.17
N GLU A 126 13.29 -4.30 -17.10
CA GLU A 126 11.86 -4.51 -16.84
C GLU A 126 11.04 -3.22 -16.93
N GLY A 127 11.59 -2.18 -17.56
CA GLY A 127 10.93 -0.88 -17.69
C GLY A 127 9.60 -0.92 -18.45
N HIS A 128 9.38 -1.95 -19.29
CA HIS A 128 8.14 -2.13 -20.06
C HIS A 128 6.92 -2.40 -19.16
N GLN A 129 7.11 -2.79 -17.90
CA GLN A 129 6.02 -3.02 -16.96
C GLN A 129 5.17 -1.77 -16.76
N ARG A 130 5.74 -0.56 -16.89
CA ARG A 130 4.98 0.70 -16.86
C ARG A 130 3.86 0.70 -17.88
N ASP A 131 4.17 0.30 -19.11
CA ASP A 131 3.23 0.36 -20.23
C ASP A 131 2.11 -0.68 -20.05
N LEU A 132 2.41 -1.83 -19.44
CA LEU A 132 1.40 -2.84 -19.11
C LEU A 132 0.43 -2.33 -18.04
N ILE A 133 0.94 -1.71 -16.98
CA ILE A 133 0.11 -1.15 -15.90
C ILE A 133 -0.75 0.01 -16.44
N VAL A 134 -0.18 0.90 -17.24
CA VAL A 134 -0.93 2.00 -17.89
C VAL A 134 -2.01 1.44 -18.81
N ALA A 135 -1.69 0.46 -19.65
CA ALA A 135 -2.67 -0.14 -20.56
C ALA A 135 -3.83 -0.80 -19.79
N LEU A 136 -3.56 -1.46 -18.66
CA LEU A 136 -4.57 -2.02 -17.79
C LEU A 136 -5.51 -0.94 -17.23
N ALA A 137 -4.94 0.14 -16.68
CA ALA A 137 -5.72 1.25 -16.13
C ALA A 137 -6.59 1.91 -17.22
N GLU A 138 -6.04 2.16 -18.41
CA GLU A 138 -6.76 2.72 -19.55
C GLU A 138 -7.89 1.79 -20.05
N ALA A 139 -7.65 0.47 -20.10
CA ALA A 139 -8.68 -0.50 -20.47
C ALA A 139 -9.81 -0.55 -19.44
N ALA A 140 -9.49 -0.45 -18.15
CA ALA A 140 -10.48 -0.38 -17.09
C ALA A 140 -11.33 0.88 -17.22
N GLU A 141 -10.71 2.04 -17.44
CA GLU A 141 -11.38 3.34 -17.65
C GLU A 141 -12.28 3.33 -18.90
N ALA A 142 -11.81 2.68 -19.97
CA ALA A 142 -12.58 2.49 -21.20
C ALA A 142 -13.76 1.51 -21.04
N GLY A 143 -13.86 0.81 -19.91
CA GLY A 143 -14.91 -0.16 -19.64
C GLY A 143 -14.79 -1.41 -20.50
N ALA A 144 -13.56 -1.90 -20.72
CA ALA A 144 -13.31 -3.12 -21.47
C ALA A 144 -14.08 -4.36 -20.93
N GLU A 145 -14.12 -5.42 -21.72
CA GLU A 145 -14.79 -6.65 -21.27
C GLU A 145 -14.02 -7.31 -20.12
N PRO A 146 -14.70 -7.94 -19.13
CA PRO A 146 -14.03 -8.55 -17.97
C PRO A 146 -12.88 -9.49 -18.31
N SER A 147 -13.01 -10.29 -19.38
CA SER A 147 -11.95 -11.20 -19.81
C SER A 147 -10.70 -10.49 -20.32
N GLU A 148 -10.83 -9.28 -20.87
CA GLU A 148 -9.70 -8.47 -21.32
C GLU A 148 -8.93 -7.90 -20.12
N ILE A 149 -9.66 -7.34 -19.15
CA ILE A 149 -9.09 -6.85 -17.90
C ILE A 149 -8.40 -7.96 -17.11
N GLU A 150 -9.01 -9.13 -17.02
CA GLU A 150 -8.40 -10.30 -16.38
C GLU A 150 -7.11 -10.72 -17.07
N ALA A 151 -7.08 -10.77 -18.40
CA ALA A 151 -5.89 -11.14 -19.15
C ALA A 151 -4.75 -10.11 -18.99
N GLN A 152 -5.07 -8.82 -18.97
CA GLN A 152 -4.08 -7.77 -18.76
C GLN A 152 -3.55 -7.75 -17.33
N ALA A 153 -4.42 -7.91 -16.32
CA ALA A 153 -4.00 -8.03 -14.93
C ALA A 153 -3.08 -9.23 -14.72
N GLU A 154 -3.42 -10.39 -15.30
CA GLU A 154 -2.58 -11.60 -15.22
C GLU A 154 -1.21 -11.39 -15.89
N ALA A 155 -1.16 -10.66 -17.01
CA ALA A 155 0.11 -10.30 -17.63
C ALA A 155 0.99 -9.45 -16.70
N VAL A 156 0.40 -8.45 -16.03
CA VAL A 156 1.13 -7.64 -15.03
C VAL A 156 1.60 -8.50 -13.85
N PHE A 157 0.76 -9.41 -13.35
CA PHE A 157 1.14 -10.31 -12.25
C PHE A 157 2.30 -11.24 -12.62
N GLY A 158 2.32 -11.77 -13.85
CA GLY A 158 3.43 -12.58 -14.35
C GLY A 158 4.76 -11.82 -14.35
N GLU A 159 4.74 -10.57 -14.79
CA GLU A 159 5.93 -9.70 -14.84
C GLU A 159 6.45 -9.35 -13.44
N PHE A 160 5.55 -9.11 -12.48
CA PHE A 160 5.94 -8.95 -11.08
C PHE A 160 6.55 -10.22 -10.50
N ALA A 161 5.98 -11.40 -10.79
CA ALA A 161 6.54 -12.67 -10.35
C ALA A 161 7.96 -12.90 -10.92
N GLU A 162 8.16 -12.65 -12.22
CA GLU A 162 9.47 -12.78 -12.88
C GLU A 162 10.53 -11.84 -12.27
N VAL A 163 10.13 -10.62 -11.87
CA VAL A 163 11.01 -9.71 -11.13
C VAL A 163 11.38 -10.30 -9.77
N ARG A 164 10.40 -10.77 -8.99
CA ARG A 164 10.63 -11.30 -7.63
C ARG A 164 11.54 -12.52 -7.63
N GLU A 165 11.46 -13.39 -8.63
CA GLU A 165 12.32 -14.58 -8.74
C GLU A 165 13.83 -14.27 -8.81
N ARG A 166 14.21 -13.03 -9.13
CA ARG A 166 15.62 -12.59 -9.16
C ARG A 166 16.19 -12.31 -7.77
N PHE A 167 15.35 -12.34 -6.74
CA PHE A 167 15.71 -11.97 -5.38
C PHE A 167 15.69 -13.17 -4.44
N PRO A 168 16.52 -13.15 -3.38
CA PRO A 168 16.51 -14.18 -2.35
C PRO A 168 15.13 -14.34 -1.71
N ALA A 169 14.77 -15.59 -1.38
CA ALA A 169 13.52 -15.88 -0.69
C ALA A 169 13.39 -15.14 0.65
N ALA A 170 14.49 -14.93 1.37
CA ALA A 170 14.49 -14.17 2.62
C ALA A 170 14.03 -12.71 2.42
N ASP A 171 14.52 -12.03 1.38
CA ASP A 171 14.11 -10.65 1.08
C ASP A 171 12.65 -10.58 0.64
N ARG A 172 12.20 -11.57 -0.15
CA ARG A 172 10.79 -11.70 -0.56
C ARG A 172 9.87 -11.89 0.65
N LEU A 173 10.20 -12.79 1.58
CA LEU A 173 9.45 -13.00 2.81
C LEU A 173 9.44 -11.75 3.71
N ALA A 174 10.57 -11.06 3.84
CA ALA A 174 10.64 -9.80 4.58
C ALA A 174 9.74 -8.71 3.95
N ALA A 175 9.69 -8.64 2.61
CA ALA A 175 8.79 -7.73 1.90
C ALA A 175 7.31 -8.07 2.12
N LEU A 176 6.95 -9.36 2.20
CA LEU A 176 5.60 -9.78 2.55
C LEU A 176 5.17 -9.35 3.95
N VAL A 177 6.08 -9.44 4.92
CA VAL A 177 5.87 -8.93 6.28
C VAL A 177 5.64 -7.42 6.25
N ALA A 178 6.48 -6.68 5.53
CA ALA A 178 6.34 -5.24 5.39
C ALA A 178 4.99 -4.85 4.76
N LEU A 179 4.60 -5.50 3.66
CA LEU A 179 3.34 -5.22 2.98
C LEU A 179 2.12 -5.53 3.86
N THR A 180 2.22 -6.54 4.72
CA THR A 180 1.16 -6.84 5.70
C THR A 180 1.06 -5.75 6.77
N ARG A 181 2.16 -5.08 7.12
CA ARG A 181 2.14 -3.90 8.00
C ARG A 181 1.48 -2.71 7.32
N THR A 182 1.80 -2.45 6.06
CA THR A 182 1.13 -1.41 5.27
C THR A 182 -0.36 -1.70 5.14
N ALA A 183 -0.77 -2.95 4.92
CA ALA A 183 -2.18 -3.33 4.95
C ALA A 183 -2.85 -3.04 6.32
N ALA A 184 -2.12 -3.17 7.43
CA ALA A 184 -2.62 -2.82 8.75
C ALA A 184 -2.75 -1.30 8.94
N GLU A 185 -1.90 -0.51 8.30
CA GLU A 185 -1.96 0.96 8.25
C GLU A 185 -3.20 1.40 7.46
N GLU A 186 -3.37 0.95 6.22
CA GLU A 186 -4.55 1.29 5.42
C GLU A 186 -5.85 0.83 6.11
N TYR A 187 -5.85 -0.36 6.72
CA TYR A 187 -7.01 -0.82 7.47
C TYR A 187 -7.30 0.04 8.70
N ALA A 188 -6.27 0.61 9.35
CA ALA A 188 -6.49 1.54 10.47
C ALA A 188 -7.06 2.87 9.98
N GLU A 189 -6.60 3.38 8.85
CA GLU A 189 -7.09 4.61 8.22
C GLU A 189 -8.51 4.45 7.66
N ALA A 190 -8.82 3.26 7.14
CA ALA A 190 -10.13 2.85 6.68
C ALA A 190 -11.22 2.93 7.75
N LEU A 191 -10.84 2.85 9.03
CA LEU A 191 -11.79 2.73 10.14
C LEU A 191 -12.02 4.06 10.87
N GLY A 192 -13.30 4.34 11.12
CA GLY A 192 -13.74 5.48 11.91
C GLY A 192 -14.91 5.07 12.77
N GLU A 193 -14.83 5.31 14.09
CA GLU A 193 -15.89 4.94 15.05
C GLU A 193 -16.28 3.45 15.04
N GLY A 194 -15.33 2.55 14.72
CA GLY A 194 -15.56 1.10 14.70
C GLY A 194 -16.34 0.59 13.49
N ARG A 195 -16.37 1.36 12.39
CA ARG A 195 -16.93 0.99 11.09
C ARG A 195 -15.97 1.44 9.99
N VAL A 196 -16.15 0.92 8.78
CA VAL A 196 -15.48 1.46 7.59
C VAL A 196 -15.96 2.89 7.36
N SER A 197 -15.04 3.85 7.42
CA SER A 197 -15.25 5.26 7.09
C SER A 197 -14.60 5.66 5.78
N ASP A 198 -13.51 4.99 5.40
CA ASP A 198 -12.91 5.08 4.08
C ASP A 198 -12.92 3.70 3.43
N LEU A 199 -13.67 3.60 2.34
CA LEU A 199 -13.84 2.33 1.64
C LEU A 199 -12.66 2.02 0.71
N HIS A 200 -11.95 3.03 0.22
CA HIS A 200 -10.80 2.80 -0.66
C HIS A 200 -9.65 2.18 0.15
N GLU A 201 -9.33 2.75 1.31
CA GLU A 201 -8.28 2.20 2.19
C GLU A 201 -8.62 0.79 2.70
N TYR A 202 -9.90 0.53 2.93
CA TYR A 202 -10.36 -0.82 3.28
C TYR A 202 -10.09 -1.83 2.15
N GLN A 203 -10.33 -1.42 0.90
CA GLN A 203 -10.13 -2.25 -0.28
C GLN A 203 -8.64 -2.43 -0.59
N ASP A 204 -7.81 -1.42 -0.35
CA ASP A 204 -6.36 -1.48 -0.49
C ASP A 204 -5.73 -2.44 0.51
N ALA A 205 -6.09 -2.32 1.79
CA ALA A 205 -5.70 -3.28 2.82
C ALA A 205 -6.01 -4.72 2.40
N TRP A 206 -7.23 -4.97 1.90
CA TRP A 206 -7.62 -6.29 1.42
C TRP A 206 -6.77 -6.73 0.23
N GLY A 207 -6.56 -5.85 -0.76
CA GLY A 207 -5.77 -6.11 -1.96
C GLY A 207 -4.31 -6.47 -1.66
N PHE A 208 -3.68 -5.74 -0.75
CA PHE A 208 -2.32 -6.02 -0.27
C PHE A 208 -2.23 -7.42 0.34
N LEU A 209 -3.16 -7.83 1.20
CA LEU A 209 -3.18 -9.18 1.74
C LEU A 209 -3.38 -10.27 0.66
N GLN A 210 -4.11 -9.97 -0.42
CA GLN A 210 -4.19 -10.89 -1.56
C GLN A 210 -2.87 -11.03 -2.31
N ALA A 211 -2.10 -9.95 -2.46
CA ALA A 211 -0.76 -10.00 -3.03
C ALA A 211 0.19 -10.82 -2.14
N VAL A 212 0.12 -10.61 -0.82
CA VAL A 212 0.88 -11.41 0.15
C VAL A 212 0.55 -12.90 0.01
N ALA A 213 -0.74 -13.24 -0.04
CA ALA A 213 -1.17 -14.63 -0.16
C ALA A 213 -0.73 -15.29 -1.48
N ALA A 214 -0.71 -14.56 -2.58
CA ALA A 214 -0.29 -15.09 -3.88
C ALA A 214 1.21 -15.40 -3.89
N GLU A 215 2.03 -14.47 -3.44
CA GLU A 215 3.48 -14.61 -3.40
C GLU A 215 3.93 -15.67 -2.38
N ALA A 216 3.30 -15.73 -1.20
CA ALA A 216 3.58 -16.77 -0.21
C ALA A 216 3.31 -18.18 -0.76
N ARG A 217 2.20 -18.39 -1.48
CA ARG A 217 1.92 -19.68 -2.14
C ARG A 217 3.00 -20.03 -3.18
N ALA A 218 3.38 -19.07 -4.02
CA ALA A 218 4.42 -19.29 -5.03
C ALA A 218 5.76 -19.69 -4.38
N LEU A 219 6.19 -18.96 -3.34
CA LEU A 219 7.38 -19.30 -2.55
C LEU A 219 7.29 -20.70 -1.94
N GLY A 220 6.12 -21.08 -1.42
CA GLY A 220 5.89 -22.38 -0.81
C GLY A 220 5.98 -23.55 -1.81
N GLU A 221 5.67 -23.33 -3.08
CA GLU A 221 5.71 -24.35 -4.13
C GLU A 221 7.10 -24.53 -4.75
N SER A 222 7.88 -23.46 -4.87
CA SER A 222 9.18 -23.47 -5.55
C SER A 222 10.40 -23.44 -4.60
N GLY A 223 10.17 -23.23 -3.31
CA GLY A 223 11.20 -22.99 -2.31
C GLY A 223 11.91 -24.25 -1.79
N SER A 224 12.93 -24.02 -0.95
CA SER A 224 13.47 -25.07 -0.08
C SER A 224 12.44 -25.47 0.98
N GLN A 225 12.66 -26.58 1.68
CA GLN A 225 11.78 -26.99 2.79
C GLN A 225 11.60 -25.88 3.84
N ALA A 226 12.68 -25.14 4.17
CA ALA A 226 12.61 -24.04 5.12
C ALA A 226 11.79 -22.85 4.58
N VAL A 227 11.93 -22.54 3.29
CA VAL A 227 11.09 -21.50 2.63
C VAL A 227 9.62 -21.93 2.60
N HIS A 228 9.35 -23.20 2.32
CA HIS A 228 8.01 -23.76 2.35
C HIS A 228 7.36 -23.63 3.73
N GLU A 229 8.09 -23.99 4.80
CA GLU A 229 7.60 -23.85 6.17
C GLU A 229 7.33 -22.39 6.56
N ALA A 230 8.22 -21.46 6.20
CA ALA A 230 8.00 -20.04 6.43
C ALA A 230 6.79 -19.49 5.65
N ALA A 231 6.62 -19.94 4.40
CA ALA A 231 5.49 -19.55 3.57
C ALA A 231 4.15 -20.08 4.11
N GLU A 232 4.10 -21.33 4.59
CA GLU A 232 2.91 -21.90 5.23
C GLU A 232 2.54 -21.15 6.51
N GLU A 233 3.52 -20.78 7.34
CA GLU A 233 3.26 -19.96 8.54
C GLU A 233 2.70 -18.58 8.14
N ILE A 234 3.24 -17.94 7.09
CA ILE A 234 2.65 -16.69 6.56
C ILE A 234 1.20 -16.89 6.14
N LEU A 235 0.90 -17.96 5.40
CA LEU A 235 -0.46 -18.25 4.95
C LEU A 235 -1.41 -18.52 6.12
N GLU A 236 -0.95 -19.19 7.18
CA GLU A 236 -1.71 -19.35 8.42
C GLU A 236 -2.04 -18.01 9.06
N GLN A 237 -1.06 -17.10 9.14
CA GLN A 237 -1.27 -15.76 9.70
C GLN A 237 -2.23 -14.90 8.86
N LEU A 238 -2.21 -15.04 7.53
CA LEU A 238 -3.21 -14.42 6.67
C LEU A 238 -4.61 -15.00 6.89
N GLY A 239 -4.74 -16.30 7.15
CA GLY A 239 -6.02 -16.89 7.55
C GLY A 239 -6.58 -16.25 8.82
N ALA A 240 -5.72 -15.85 9.76
CA ALA A 240 -6.14 -15.15 10.96
C ALA A 240 -6.61 -13.70 10.72
N THR A 241 -6.25 -13.07 9.60
CA THR A 241 -6.70 -11.71 9.26
C THR A 241 -8.07 -11.69 8.58
N GLU A 242 -8.60 -12.82 8.12
CA GLU A 242 -9.91 -12.89 7.45
C GLU A 242 -11.05 -12.29 8.30
N ALA A 243 -10.98 -12.39 9.63
CA ALA A 243 -11.97 -11.81 10.53
C ALA A 243 -12.05 -10.27 10.45
N ALA A 244 -11.00 -9.59 9.99
CA ALA A 244 -10.99 -8.15 9.77
C ALA A 244 -11.82 -7.74 8.54
N PHE A 245 -12.16 -8.68 7.65
CA PHE A 245 -12.83 -8.37 6.39
C PHE A 245 -14.23 -8.99 6.28
N GLY A 246 -15.20 -8.16 5.90
CA GLY A 246 -16.52 -8.55 5.43
C GLY A 246 -16.49 -8.73 3.91
N ASN A 247 -17.43 -8.10 3.20
CA ASN A 247 -17.35 -7.98 1.75
C ASN A 247 -16.51 -6.74 1.34
N LEU A 248 -16.15 -6.65 0.05
CA LEU A 248 -15.38 -5.52 -0.50
C LEU A 248 -16.09 -4.16 -0.46
N GLN A 249 -17.33 -4.11 0.01
CA GLN A 249 -18.09 -2.88 0.22
C GLN A 249 -18.11 -2.48 1.71
N GLY A 250 -17.29 -3.14 2.55
CA GLY A 250 -17.24 -2.89 3.98
C GLY A 250 -18.50 -3.34 4.73
N GLU A 251 -19.30 -4.22 4.13
CA GLU A 251 -20.53 -4.75 4.73
C GLU A 251 -20.33 -6.19 5.23
N GLY A 252 -21.22 -6.63 6.11
CA GLY A 252 -21.19 -7.97 6.69
C GLY A 252 -20.59 -7.99 8.11
N ALA A 253 -20.28 -9.18 8.59
CA ALA A 253 -19.64 -9.35 9.89
C ALA A 253 -18.13 -9.25 9.72
N PHE A 254 -17.51 -8.31 10.43
CA PHE A 254 -16.07 -8.14 10.48
C PHE A 254 -15.66 -7.51 11.83
N GLU A 255 -14.39 -7.64 12.16
CA GLU A 255 -13.78 -7.07 13.36
C GLU A 255 -13.03 -5.79 12.99
N ALA A 256 -13.58 -4.64 13.39
CA ALA A 256 -12.98 -3.31 13.20
C ALA A 256 -11.81 -3.06 14.18
N ASP A 257 -10.78 -3.93 14.12
CA ASP A 257 -9.60 -3.88 14.98
C ASP A 257 -8.31 -4.08 14.14
N PRO A 258 -7.55 -3.00 13.89
CA PRO A 258 -6.29 -3.08 13.15
C PRO A 258 -5.23 -3.96 13.81
N SER A 259 -5.34 -4.22 15.12
CA SER A 259 -4.37 -5.06 15.82
C SER A 259 -4.36 -6.51 15.32
N ILE A 260 -5.42 -6.96 14.65
CA ILE A 260 -5.48 -8.27 14.00
C ILE A 260 -4.40 -8.37 12.91
N LEU A 261 -4.29 -7.35 12.05
CA LEU A 261 -3.32 -7.32 10.95
C LEU A 261 -1.90 -7.05 11.48
N TYR A 262 -1.73 -6.08 12.40
CA TYR A 262 -0.43 -5.85 13.04
C TYR A 262 0.09 -7.10 13.76
N GLY A 263 -0.80 -7.84 14.44
CA GLY A 263 -0.47 -9.08 15.12
C GLY A 263 -0.07 -10.20 14.16
N ALA A 264 -0.75 -10.31 13.01
CA ALA A 264 -0.38 -11.25 11.96
C ALA A 264 1.01 -10.91 11.39
N ALA A 265 1.26 -9.65 11.02
CA ALA A 265 2.56 -9.21 10.51
C ALA A 265 3.70 -9.50 11.50
N ALA A 266 3.49 -9.28 12.79
CA ALA A 266 4.49 -9.58 13.82
C ALA A 266 4.82 -11.09 13.92
N ARG A 267 3.83 -11.97 13.71
CA ARG A 267 4.06 -13.44 13.71
C ARG A 267 4.70 -13.91 12.41
N MET A 268 4.33 -13.31 11.28
CA MET A 268 5.00 -13.53 10.00
C MET A 268 6.49 -13.14 10.06
N GLU A 269 6.82 -12.05 10.76
CA GLU A 269 8.21 -11.62 10.95
C GLU A 269 9.05 -12.68 11.68
N LEU A 270 8.49 -13.34 12.70
CA LEU A 270 9.18 -14.43 13.41
C LEU A 270 9.50 -15.60 12.46
N ALA A 271 8.57 -15.93 11.55
CA ALA A 271 8.78 -16.97 10.55
C ALA A 271 9.88 -16.59 9.54
N ALA A 272 9.87 -15.35 9.07
CA ALA A 272 10.87 -14.84 8.13
C ALA A 272 12.28 -14.77 8.76
N LEU A 273 12.38 -14.36 10.03
CA LEU A 273 13.65 -14.28 10.75
C LEU A 273 14.27 -15.66 11.00
N ALA A 274 13.46 -16.68 11.29
CA ALA A 274 13.95 -18.04 11.49
C ALA A 274 14.70 -18.56 10.24
N LEU A 275 14.22 -18.24 9.04
CA LEU A 275 14.89 -18.57 7.78
C LEU A 275 16.22 -17.82 7.61
N ALA A 276 16.25 -16.52 7.95
CA ALA A 276 17.46 -15.71 7.83
C ALA A 276 18.58 -16.20 8.75
N ASP A 277 18.22 -16.59 9.97
CA ASP A 277 19.16 -17.16 10.94
C ASP A 277 19.74 -18.50 10.46
N ASP A 278 18.90 -19.39 9.91
CA ASP A 278 19.35 -20.67 9.35
C ASP A 278 20.31 -20.49 8.16
N ALA A 279 20.01 -19.56 7.25
CA ALA A 279 20.89 -19.25 6.12
C ALA A 279 22.27 -18.71 6.58
N SER A 280 22.27 -17.89 7.65
CA SER A 280 23.52 -17.37 8.23
C SER A 280 24.35 -18.48 8.89
N ALA A 281 23.69 -19.45 9.54
CA ALA A 281 24.36 -20.57 10.20
C ALA A 281 24.97 -21.57 9.21
N GLU A 282 24.35 -21.78 8.04
CA GLU A 282 24.90 -22.62 6.98
C GLU A 282 26.13 -21.98 6.31
N GLY A 283 26.12 -20.67 6.07
CA GLY A 283 27.26 -19.94 5.50
C GLY A 283 28.52 -20.02 6.38
N VAL A 284 28.36 -19.88 7.70
CA VAL A 284 29.47 -19.98 8.67
C VAL A 284 30.08 -21.39 8.72
N ARG A 285 29.28 -22.44 8.50
CA ARG A 285 29.77 -23.83 8.47
C ARG A 285 30.57 -24.14 7.20
N ALA A 286 30.17 -23.59 6.06
CA ALA A 286 30.86 -23.80 4.79
C ALA A 286 32.26 -23.14 4.74
N GLU A 287 32.43 -21.98 5.41
CA GLU A 287 33.74 -21.31 5.49
C GLU A 287 34.73 -22.02 6.45
N GLY A 288 34.22 -22.78 7.43
CA GLY A 288 35.05 -23.51 8.40
C GLY A 288 35.68 -24.80 7.88
N GLU A 289 35.23 -25.33 6.74
CA GLU A 289 35.72 -26.60 6.16
C GLU A 289 36.79 -26.41 5.07
N GLY A 290 37.14 -25.16 4.74
CA GLY A 290 38.09 -24.82 3.66
C GLY A 290 39.57 -24.66 4.07
N GLU A 291 39.90 -24.73 5.37
CA GLU A 291 41.25 -24.48 5.89
C GLU A 291 41.88 -25.77 6.46
N GLY A 292 42.18 -26.72 5.58
CA GLY A 292 42.80 -27.98 6.00
C GLY A 292 43.20 -28.89 4.86
N ASP A 293 44.10 -28.45 3.97
CA ASP A 293 44.98 -29.35 3.20
C ASP A 293 46.31 -28.66 2.82
#